data_AF-A0AAN3D896-F1
#
_entry.id   AF-A0AAN3D896-F1
#
_cell.length_a   1.000
_cell.length_b   1.000
_cell.length_c   1.000
_cell.angle_alpha   90.00
_cell.angle_beta   90.00
_cell.angle_gamma   90.00
#
_symmetry.space_group_name_H-M   'P 1'
#
loop_
_entity.id
_entity.type
_entity.pdbx_description
1 polymer ?
#
loop_
_entity_poly.entity_id
_entity_poly.type
_entity_poly.pdbx_seq_one_letter_code
_entity_poly.pdbx_strand_id
1 'polypeptide(L)'
;MIERLNQITLNDFIELSCGNYACLLSGRGSVSESMLKEMASKLIIEYRSIVNPSGMQAMIMDKEDMVKERAKLLSLRICQTLVSLGFYDDVRQVLGQLNVDIRDMSDEQVISKLDYLLHSAIFEQKRNEERRSEEHKGSKATPEQIRSSFDAEIAFLMTFFKMSIDSRVINAAVYANIVHQADVEISIRKRST
;
A
#
# COMPACT_ATOMS: atom_id res chain seq x y z
N MET A 1 20.03 -15.35 5.46
CA MET A 1 19.23 -14.20 5.02
C MET A 1 17.91 -14.30 5.75
N ILE A 2 17.45 -13.22 6.37
CA ILE A 2 16.18 -13.22 7.09
C ILE A 2 15.04 -13.09 6.08
N GLU A 3 14.09 -14.02 6.12
CA GLU A 3 12.97 -14.07 5.16
C GLU A 3 11.61 -13.97 5.80
N ARG A 4 11.51 -14.18 7.12
CA ARG A 4 10.26 -14.20 7.87
C ARG A 4 10.32 -13.28 9.07
N LEU A 5 9.18 -12.70 9.43
CA LEU A 5 9.08 -11.76 10.55
C LEU A 5 9.38 -12.40 11.92
N ASN A 6 9.24 -13.71 12.06
CA ASN A 6 9.59 -14.43 13.28
C ASN A 6 11.11 -14.67 13.45
N GLN A 7 11.91 -14.40 12.42
CA GLN A 7 13.37 -14.56 12.43
C GLN A 7 14.13 -13.26 12.75
N ILE A 8 13.44 -12.11 12.74
CA ILE A 8 14.04 -10.80 13.02
C ILE A 8 13.66 -10.35 14.44
N THR A 9 14.65 -9.83 15.17
CA THR A 9 14.40 -9.20 16.47
C THR A 9 13.60 -7.91 16.26
N LEU A 10 12.86 -7.46 17.28
CA LEU A 10 12.18 -6.17 17.21
C LEU A 10 13.18 -5.03 16.97
N ASN A 11 14.36 -5.07 17.60
CA ASN A 11 15.41 -4.09 17.41
C ASN A 11 15.87 -4.01 15.94
N ASP A 12 16.20 -5.16 15.34
CA ASP A 12 16.61 -5.24 13.95
C ASP A 12 15.50 -4.81 12.98
N PHE A 13 14.23 -5.06 13.34
CA PHE A 13 13.07 -4.61 12.57
C PHE A 13 12.86 -3.08 12.67
N ILE A 14 13.16 -2.46 13.81
CA ILE A 14 13.14 -1.00 13.96
C ILE A 14 14.21 -0.39 13.05
N GLU A 15 15.43 -0.93 13.07
CA GLU A 15 16.51 -0.48 12.18
C GLU A 15 16.17 -0.69 10.70
N LEU A 16 15.51 -1.81 10.37
CA LEU A 16 14.96 -2.07 9.04
C LEU A 16 13.98 -0.97 8.62
N SER A 17 13.09 -0.56 9.53
CA SER A 17 12.10 0.50 9.33
C SER A 17 12.75 1.88 9.17
N CYS A 18 13.91 2.10 9.79
CA CYS A 18 14.76 3.27 9.61
C CYS A 18 15.54 3.29 8.28
N GLY A 19 15.47 2.21 7.49
CA GLY A 19 16.14 2.07 6.19
C GLY A 19 17.52 1.39 6.27
N ASN A 20 17.88 0.81 7.41
CA ASN A 20 19.10 0.01 7.55
C ASN A 20 18.84 -1.45 7.18
N TYR A 21 19.10 -1.82 5.92
CA TYR A 21 18.88 -3.19 5.42
C TYR A 21 19.98 -4.19 5.79
N ALA A 22 21.06 -3.74 6.45
CA ALA A 22 22.16 -4.63 6.82
C ALA A 22 21.73 -5.69 7.84
N CYS A 23 20.68 -5.42 8.63
CA CYS A 23 20.14 -6.36 9.62
C CYS A 23 19.54 -7.64 8.99
N LEU A 24 19.22 -7.65 7.69
CA LEU A 24 18.71 -8.84 6.99
C LEU A 24 19.82 -9.84 6.59
N LEU A 25 21.07 -9.43 6.66
CA LEU A 25 22.22 -10.23 6.25
C LEU A 25 22.66 -11.17 7.39
N SER A 26 22.33 -12.45 7.28
CA SER A 26 22.73 -13.46 8.27
C SER A 26 24.17 -14.01 8.09
N GLY A 27 25.05 -13.33 7.36
CA GLY A 27 26.43 -13.80 7.08
C GLY A 27 26.93 -13.51 5.65
N ARG A 28 28.19 -13.91 5.37
CA ARG A 28 28.95 -13.57 4.14
C ARG A 28 28.26 -14.02 2.84
N GLY A 29 27.48 -13.12 2.27
CA GLY A 29 27.02 -13.18 0.89
C GLY A 29 26.66 -11.77 0.45
N SER A 30 27.15 -11.35 -0.72
CA SER A 30 26.71 -10.09 -1.32
C SER A 30 25.33 -10.31 -1.94
N VAL A 31 24.28 -9.88 -1.22
CA VAL A 31 22.93 -9.80 -1.76
C VAL A 31 22.78 -8.45 -2.45
N SER A 32 22.08 -8.38 -3.58
CA SER A 32 21.85 -7.11 -4.26
C SER A 32 21.01 -6.17 -3.39
N GLU A 33 21.27 -4.87 -3.49
CA GLU A 33 20.49 -3.86 -2.77
C GLU A 33 18.99 -3.91 -3.15
N SER A 34 18.67 -4.26 -4.40
CA SER A 34 17.30 -4.44 -4.87
C SER A 34 16.56 -5.56 -4.12
N MET A 35 17.23 -6.71 -3.92
CA MET A 35 16.63 -7.85 -3.24
C MET A 35 16.48 -7.58 -1.75
N LEU A 36 17.42 -6.86 -1.13
CA LEU A 36 17.29 -6.41 0.26
C LEU A 36 16.09 -5.47 0.45
N LYS A 37 15.89 -4.50 -0.46
CA LYS A 37 14.73 -3.58 -0.42
C LYS A 37 13.41 -4.33 -0.61
N GLU A 38 13.37 -5.30 -1.51
CA GLU A 38 12.17 -6.12 -1.73
C GLU A 38 11.81 -6.91 -0.47
N MET A 39 12.81 -7.54 0.17
CA MET A 39 12.59 -8.31 1.38
C MET A 39 12.23 -7.44 2.57
N ALA A 40 12.87 -6.29 2.73
CA ALA A 40 12.49 -5.30 3.74
C ALA A 40 11.02 -4.88 3.57
N SER A 41 10.62 -4.60 2.32
CA SER A 41 9.25 -4.21 2.00
C SER A 41 8.25 -5.32 2.35
N LYS A 42 8.57 -6.59 2.05
CA LYS A 42 7.74 -7.75 2.42
C LYS A 42 7.56 -7.85 3.93
N LEU A 43 8.65 -7.76 4.70
CA LEU A 43 8.61 -7.85 6.16
C LEU A 43 7.82 -6.69 6.80
N ILE A 44 7.97 -5.47 6.27
CA ILE A 44 7.21 -4.31 6.75
C ILE A 44 5.71 -4.47 6.46
N ILE A 45 5.34 -5.00 5.29
CA ILE A 45 3.94 -5.28 4.94
C ILE A 45 3.38 -6.38 5.84
N GLU A 46 4.13 -7.45 6.09
CA GLU A 46 3.75 -8.54 6.99
C GLU A 46 3.54 -8.05 8.43
N TYR A 47 4.42 -7.19 8.93
CA TYR A 47 4.25 -6.59 10.25
C TYR A 47 2.97 -5.74 10.33
N ARG A 48 2.75 -4.86 9.32
CA ARG A 48 1.59 -3.97 9.29
C ARG A 48 0.27 -4.72 9.16
N SER A 49 0.24 -5.83 8.41
CA SER A 49 -0.96 -6.64 8.26
C SER A 49 -1.38 -7.33 9.56
N ILE A 50 -0.44 -7.59 10.47
CA ILE A 50 -0.73 -8.09 11.81
C ILE A 50 -1.19 -6.94 12.72
N VAL A 51 -0.41 -5.85 12.81
CA VAL A 51 -0.69 -4.75 13.75
C VAL A 51 -1.99 -4.04 13.44
N ASN A 52 -2.23 -3.70 12.17
CA ASN A 52 -3.39 -2.94 11.74
C ASN A 52 -3.97 -3.52 10.43
N PRO A 53 -4.72 -4.63 10.51
CA PRO A 53 -5.30 -5.28 9.34
C PRO A 53 -6.25 -4.37 8.55
N SER A 54 -7.07 -3.58 9.24
CA SER A 54 -8.05 -2.68 8.62
C SER A 54 -7.38 -1.51 7.90
N GLY A 55 -6.36 -0.90 8.50
CA GLY A 55 -5.54 0.12 7.86
C GLY A 55 -4.77 -0.42 6.64
N MET A 56 -4.25 -1.65 6.72
CA MET A 56 -3.62 -2.31 5.58
C MET A 56 -4.61 -2.58 4.44
N GLN A 57 -5.82 -3.05 4.75
CA GLN A 57 -6.89 -3.25 3.76
C GLN A 57 -7.26 -1.93 3.07
N ALA A 58 -7.44 -0.85 3.82
CA ALA A 58 -7.72 0.47 3.25
C ALA A 58 -6.60 0.93 2.30
N MET A 59 -5.34 0.76 2.71
CA MET A 59 -4.19 1.08 1.86
C MET A 59 -4.15 0.23 0.57
N ILE A 60 -4.49 -1.06 0.65
CA ILE A 60 -4.57 -1.94 -0.53
C ILE A 60 -5.69 -1.49 -1.46
N MET A 61 -6.87 -1.17 -0.93
CA MET A 61 -8.01 -0.67 -1.72
C MET A 61 -7.66 0.65 -2.43
N ASP A 62 -7.00 1.59 -1.75
CA ASP A 62 -6.54 2.84 -2.38
C ASP A 62 -5.56 2.60 -3.53
N LYS A 63 -4.66 1.61 -3.38
CA LYS A 63 -3.72 1.21 -4.43
C LYS A 63 -4.43 0.51 -5.58
N GLU A 64 -5.40 -0.33 -5.29
CA GLU A 64 -6.24 -0.99 -6.28
C GLU A 64 -6.99 0.03 -7.13
N ASP A 65 -7.64 1.02 -6.50
CA ASP A 65 -8.38 2.08 -7.20
C ASP A 65 -7.45 2.93 -8.08
N MET A 66 -6.25 3.25 -7.59
CA MET A 66 -5.22 3.93 -8.38
C MET A 66 -4.82 3.11 -9.63
N VAL A 67 -4.70 1.79 -9.51
CA VAL A 67 -4.38 0.90 -10.64
C VAL A 67 -5.55 0.85 -11.62
N LYS A 68 -6.80 0.76 -11.13
CA LYS A 68 -8.00 0.78 -11.96
C LYS A 68 -8.13 2.08 -12.77
N GLU A 69 -7.90 3.23 -12.12
CA GLU A 69 -7.89 4.56 -12.78
C GLU A 69 -6.88 4.59 -13.95
N ARG A 70 -5.65 4.13 -13.69
CA ARG A 70 -4.57 4.09 -14.71
C ARG A 70 -4.86 3.11 -15.84
N ALA A 71 -5.38 1.93 -15.51
CA ALA A 71 -5.75 0.92 -16.48
C ALA A 71 -6.89 1.40 -17.39
N LYS A 72 -7.90 2.07 -16.81
CA LYS A 72 -8.99 2.71 -17.57
C LYS A 72 -8.44 3.77 -18.53
N LEU A 73 -7.58 4.67 -18.06
CA LEU A 73 -6.99 5.70 -18.92
C LEU A 73 -6.15 5.10 -20.06
N LEU A 74 -5.32 4.10 -19.77
CA LEU A 74 -4.54 3.39 -20.78
C LEU A 74 -5.45 2.76 -21.83
N SER A 75 -6.51 2.09 -21.41
CA SER A 75 -7.49 1.46 -22.31
C SER A 75 -8.16 2.49 -23.21
N LEU A 76 -8.56 3.65 -22.67
CA LEU A 76 -9.16 4.73 -23.45
C LEU A 76 -8.18 5.33 -24.48
N ARG A 77 -6.89 5.46 -24.15
CA ARG A 77 -5.85 5.90 -25.10
C ARG A 77 -5.63 4.88 -26.23
N ILE A 78 -5.70 3.59 -25.91
CA ILE A 78 -5.66 2.53 -26.92
C ILE A 78 -6.88 2.65 -27.84
N CYS A 79 -8.09 2.82 -27.28
CA CYS A 79 -9.29 3.07 -28.09
C CYS A 79 -9.15 4.28 -29.00
N GLN A 80 -8.54 5.38 -28.54
CA GLN A 80 -8.32 6.57 -29.36
C GLN A 80 -7.41 6.29 -30.57
N THR A 81 -6.41 5.43 -30.37
CA THR A 81 -5.53 4.96 -31.45
C THR A 81 -6.29 4.08 -32.43
N LEU A 82 -7.13 3.16 -31.94
CA LEU A 82 -7.95 2.28 -32.78
C LEU A 82 -8.98 3.04 -33.61
N VAL A 83 -9.64 4.05 -33.02
CA VAL A 83 -10.52 4.98 -33.74
C VAL A 83 -9.78 5.66 -34.89
N SER A 84 -8.56 6.14 -34.65
CA SER A 84 -7.74 6.82 -35.66
C SER A 84 -7.36 5.89 -36.83
N LEU A 85 -7.38 4.57 -36.60
CA LEU A 85 -7.12 3.54 -37.59
C LEU A 85 -8.42 2.97 -38.22
N GLY A 86 -9.60 3.42 -37.78
CA GLY A 86 -10.89 2.96 -38.27
C GLY A 86 -11.40 1.64 -37.68
N PHE A 87 -10.79 1.12 -36.62
CA PHE A 87 -11.17 -0.13 -35.96
C PHE A 87 -12.28 0.08 -34.91
N TYR A 88 -13.48 0.45 -35.35
CA TYR A 88 -14.58 0.79 -34.44
C TYR A 88 -15.17 -0.43 -33.70
N ASP A 89 -15.18 -1.61 -34.30
CA ASP A 89 -15.70 -2.82 -33.65
C ASP A 89 -14.85 -3.24 -32.45
N ASP A 90 -13.51 -3.16 -32.56
CA ASP A 90 -12.58 -3.42 -31.46
C ASP A 90 -12.77 -2.39 -30.33
N VAL A 91 -12.96 -1.12 -30.69
CA VAL A 91 -13.26 -0.05 -29.72
C VAL A 91 -14.56 -0.36 -28.98
N ARG A 92 -15.59 -0.85 -29.70
CA ARG A 92 -16.85 -1.23 -29.08
C ARG A 92 -16.70 -2.40 -28.11
N GLN A 93 -15.86 -3.37 -28.47
CA GLN A 93 -15.57 -4.49 -27.59
C GLN A 93 -14.87 -4.04 -26.30
N VAL A 94 -13.82 -3.21 -26.41
CA VAL A 94 -13.05 -2.72 -25.25
C VAL A 94 -13.92 -1.84 -24.35
N LEU A 95 -14.72 -0.94 -24.91
CA LEU A 95 -15.63 -0.11 -24.13
C LEU A 95 -16.73 -0.94 -23.44
N GLY A 96 -17.20 -2.02 -24.09
CA GLY A 96 -18.11 -2.99 -23.47
C GLY A 96 -17.48 -3.69 -22.25
N GLN A 97 -16.19 -4.03 -22.31
CA GLN A 97 -15.44 -4.58 -21.16
C GLN A 97 -15.27 -3.57 -20.02
N LEU A 98 -15.28 -2.27 -20.34
CA LEU A 98 -15.28 -1.18 -19.36
C LEU A 98 -16.68 -0.83 -18.82
N ASN A 99 -17.69 -1.68 -19.08
CA ASN A 99 -19.10 -1.47 -18.73
C ASN A 99 -19.69 -0.17 -19.28
N VAL A 100 -19.21 0.27 -20.46
CA VAL A 100 -19.81 1.38 -21.19
C VAL A 100 -20.79 0.80 -22.21
N ASP A 101 -22.05 1.22 -22.15
CA ASP A 101 -23.06 0.81 -23.13
C ASP A 101 -22.99 1.70 -24.38
N ILE A 102 -22.75 1.05 -25.51
CA ILE A 102 -22.41 1.66 -26.81
C ILE A 102 -22.89 0.77 -27.99
N ARG A 103 -23.75 -0.22 -27.74
CA ARG A 103 -24.15 -1.22 -28.76
C ARG A 103 -24.88 -0.61 -29.95
N ASP A 104 -25.61 0.49 -29.73
CA ASP A 104 -26.43 1.15 -30.74
C ASP A 104 -25.85 2.50 -31.22
N MET A 105 -24.59 2.81 -30.86
CA MET A 105 -23.97 4.10 -31.19
C MET A 105 -23.33 4.09 -32.59
N SER A 106 -23.58 5.13 -33.37
CA SER A 106 -22.87 5.37 -34.63
C SER A 106 -21.37 5.61 -34.39
N ASP A 107 -20.54 5.48 -35.42
CA ASP A 107 -19.09 5.68 -35.29
C ASP A 107 -18.75 7.09 -34.77
N GLU A 108 -19.47 8.13 -35.22
CA GLU A 108 -19.31 9.52 -34.75
C GLU A 108 -19.69 9.69 -33.28
N GLN A 109 -20.73 8.96 -32.84
CA GLN A 109 -21.15 8.94 -31.44
C GLN A 109 -20.13 8.21 -30.57
N VAL A 110 -19.52 7.13 -31.07
CA VAL A 110 -18.43 6.41 -30.39
C VAL A 110 -17.22 7.34 -30.20
N ILE A 111 -16.83 8.11 -31.23
CA ILE A 111 -15.74 9.10 -31.15
C ILE A 111 -16.05 10.13 -30.07
N SER A 112 -17.21 10.77 -30.15
CA SER A 112 -17.62 11.83 -29.20
C SER A 112 -17.68 11.30 -27.75
N LYS A 113 -18.17 10.08 -27.57
CA LYS A 113 -18.25 9.41 -26.26
C LYS A 113 -16.86 9.08 -25.73
N LEU A 114 -15.97 8.60 -26.58
CA LEU A 114 -14.59 8.28 -26.22
C LEU A 114 -13.83 9.52 -25.77
N ASP A 115 -13.93 10.62 -26.51
CA ASP A 115 -13.29 11.89 -26.15
C ASP A 115 -13.80 12.40 -24.80
N TYR A 116 -15.12 12.35 -24.56
CA TYR A 116 -15.70 12.68 -23.26
C TYR A 116 -15.14 11.80 -22.13
N LEU A 117 -15.10 10.48 -22.33
CA LEU A 117 -14.58 9.54 -21.33
C LEU A 117 -13.09 9.76 -21.05
N LEU A 118 -12.31 10.07 -22.09
CA LEU A 118 -10.89 10.35 -21.96
C LEU A 118 -10.66 11.63 -21.17
N HIS A 119 -11.37 12.71 -21.50
CA HIS A 119 -11.30 13.97 -20.76
C HIS A 119 -11.72 13.81 -19.30
N SER A 120 -12.81 13.10 -19.03
CA SER A 120 -13.28 12.79 -17.68
C SER A 120 -12.24 11.97 -16.90
N ALA A 121 -11.67 10.92 -17.49
CA ALA A 121 -10.68 10.08 -16.84
C ALA A 121 -9.37 10.83 -16.52
N ILE A 122 -8.90 11.71 -17.43
CA ILE A 122 -7.72 12.55 -17.20
C ILE A 122 -7.97 13.52 -16.03
N PHE A 123 -9.14 14.15 -16.02
CA PHE A 123 -9.51 15.09 -14.97
C PHE A 123 -9.60 14.40 -13.59
N GLU A 124 -10.29 13.26 -13.52
CA GLU A 124 -10.40 12.45 -12.30
C GLU A 124 -9.03 12.01 -11.80
N GLN A 125 -8.16 11.50 -12.68
CA GLN A 125 -6.81 11.10 -12.29
C GLN A 125 -6.03 12.27 -11.71
N LYS A 126 -6.03 13.43 -12.38
CA LYS A 126 -5.30 14.62 -11.91
C LYS A 126 -5.80 15.06 -10.53
N ARG A 127 -7.13 15.15 -10.34
CA ARG A 127 -7.74 15.50 -9.06
C ARG A 127 -7.35 14.52 -7.94
N ASN A 128 -7.38 13.21 -8.25
CA ASN A 128 -7.05 12.18 -7.27
C ASN A 128 -5.55 12.15 -6.95
N GLU A 129 -4.68 12.43 -7.92
CA GLU A 129 -3.24 12.60 -7.70
C GLU A 129 -2.93 13.82 -6.83
N GLU A 130 -3.62 14.95 -7.05
CA GLU A 130 -3.49 16.15 -6.20
C GLU A 130 -3.90 15.86 -4.75
N ARG A 131 -5.08 15.24 -4.53
CA ARG A 131 -5.54 14.82 -3.19
C ARG A 131 -4.53 13.90 -2.50
N ARG A 132 -4.05 12.87 -3.21
CA ARG A 132 -3.04 11.94 -2.68
C ARG A 132 -1.74 12.67 -2.37
N SER A 133 -1.33 13.63 -3.19
CA SER A 133 -0.10 14.42 -2.94
C SER A 133 -0.19 15.25 -1.66
N GLU A 134 -1.36 15.82 -1.36
CA GLU A 134 -1.61 16.58 -0.14
C GLU A 134 -1.60 15.69 1.10
N GLU A 135 -2.17 14.49 1.02
CA GLU A 135 -2.11 13.49 2.08
C GLU A 135 -0.68 12.99 2.35
N HIS A 136 0.17 12.94 1.31
CA HIS A 136 1.57 12.52 1.42
C HIS A 136 2.57 13.67 1.66
N LYS A 137 2.12 14.91 1.84
CA LYS A 137 2.98 16.06 2.21
C LYS A 137 3.52 15.98 3.65
N GLY A 138 3.10 14.99 4.44
CA GLY A 138 3.79 14.64 5.68
C GLY A 138 5.23 14.25 5.38
N SER A 139 6.19 15.01 5.90
CA SER A 139 7.62 14.69 5.77
C SER A 139 7.85 13.23 6.13
N LYS A 140 8.63 12.49 5.32
CA LYS A 140 9.01 11.11 5.67
C LYS A 140 9.60 11.13 7.08
N ALA A 141 9.05 10.30 7.96
CA ALA A 141 9.50 10.25 9.35
C ALA A 141 11.01 10.00 9.39
N THR A 142 11.75 10.80 10.18
CA THR A 142 13.18 10.58 10.33
C THR A 142 13.43 9.28 11.09
N PRO A 143 14.60 8.64 10.93
CA PRO A 143 14.96 7.46 11.71
C PRO A 143 14.73 7.63 13.22
N GLU A 144 15.02 8.81 13.76
CA GLU A 144 14.84 9.14 15.18
C GLU A 144 13.36 9.19 15.57
N GLN A 145 12.51 9.74 14.70
CA GLN A 145 11.05 9.75 14.92
C GLN A 145 10.47 8.33 14.89
N ILE A 146 10.96 7.48 14.00
CA ILE A 146 10.56 6.07 13.93
C ILE A 146 10.95 5.35 15.23
N ARG A 147 12.22 5.45 15.66
CA ARG A 147 12.68 4.85 16.91
C ARG A 147 11.88 5.35 18.11
N SER A 148 11.69 6.66 18.21
CA SER A 148 10.92 7.27 19.30
C SER A 148 9.45 6.81 19.31
N SER A 149 8.83 6.60 18.14
CA SER A 149 7.48 6.04 18.06
C SER A 149 7.43 4.62 18.60
N PHE A 150 8.41 3.78 18.26
CA PHE A 150 8.51 2.42 18.82
C PHE A 150 8.79 2.44 20.32
N ASP A 151 9.68 3.30 20.81
CA ASP A 151 9.95 3.41 22.25
C ASP A 151 8.69 3.78 23.05
N ALA A 152 7.90 4.72 22.53
CA ALA A 152 6.63 5.12 23.13
C ALA A 152 5.60 3.98 23.12
N GLU A 153 5.47 3.26 21.99
CA GLU A 153 4.57 2.12 21.86
C GLU A 153 4.97 0.97 22.80
N ILE A 154 6.26 0.65 22.86
CA ILE A 154 6.82 -0.37 23.76
C ILE A 154 6.51 0.01 25.22
N ALA A 155 6.79 1.25 25.64
CA ALA A 155 6.52 1.71 26.99
C ALA A 155 5.02 1.65 27.34
N PHE A 156 4.16 2.01 26.38
CA PHE A 156 2.71 1.87 26.52
C PHE A 156 2.32 0.41 26.74
N LEU A 157 2.78 -0.52 25.90
CA LEU A 157 2.44 -1.94 26.00
C LEU A 157 2.97 -2.58 27.29
N MET A 158 4.19 -2.23 27.71
CA MET A 158 4.73 -2.70 28.99
C MET A 158 3.83 -2.27 30.16
N THR A 159 3.33 -1.04 30.12
CA THR A 159 2.42 -0.51 31.14
C THR A 159 1.04 -1.14 31.06
N PHE A 160 0.49 -1.29 29.86
CA PHE A 160 -0.87 -1.81 29.60
C PHE A 160 -1.00 -3.28 30.02
N PHE A 161 -0.05 -4.12 29.63
CA PHE A 161 -0.06 -5.56 29.94
C PHE A 161 0.72 -5.93 31.21
N LYS A 162 1.43 -4.98 31.83
CA LYS A 162 2.31 -5.21 32.99
C LYS A 162 3.37 -6.29 32.72
N MET A 163 3.99 -6.22 31.55
CA MET A 163 5.03 -7.15 31.10
C MET A 163 6.30 -6.40 30.70
N SER A 164 7.46 -7.03 30.86
CA SER A 164 8.72 -6.50 30.34
C SER A 164 8.93 -6.93 28.89
N ILE A 165 9.17 -5.98 27.99
CA ILE A 165 9.50 -6.24 26.58
C ILE A 165 10.97 -5.86 26.35
N ASP A 166 11.80 -6.84 26.02
CA ASP A 166 13.17 -6.61 25.56
C ASP A 166 13.20 -6.69 24.03
N SER A 167 13.45 -5.56 23.37
CA SER A 167 13.45 -5.44 21.91
C SER A 167 14.56 -6.26 21.23
N ARG A 168 15.61 -6.65 21.96
CA ARG A 168 16.70 -7.48 21.43
C ARG A 168 16.39 -8.98 21.47
N VAL A 169 15.43 -9.37 22.31
CA VAL A 169 15.08 -10.78 22.54
C VAL A 169 13.78 -11.15 21.84
N ILE A 170 12.77 -10.28 21.90
CA ILE A 170 11.48 -10.52 21.26
C ILE A 170 11.62 -10.42 19.74
N ASN A 171 10.98 -11.34 19.02
CA ASN A 171 10.89 -11.24 17.57
C ASN A 171 9.76 -10.28 17.15
N ALA A 172 9.89 -9.67 15.97
CA ALA A 172 8.96 -8.68 15.48
C ALA A 172 7.54 -9.22 15.27
N ALA A 173 7.40 -10.51 14.92
CA ALA A 173 6.08 -11.13 14.72
C ALA A 173 5.30 -11.25 16.04
N VAL A 174 5.96 -11.67 17.12
CA VAL A 174 5.33 -11.75 18.44
C VAL A 174 4.97 -10.36 18.94
N TYR A 175 5.88 -9.38 18.78
CA TYR A 175 5.58 -8.00 19.12
C TYR A 175 4.37 -7.45 18.35
N ALA A 176 4.29 -7.68 17.04
CA ALA A 176 3.16 -7.26 16.22
C ALA A 176 1.81 -7.78 16.74
N ASN A 177 1.77 -9.04 17.18
CA ASN A 177 0.56 -9.63 17.76
C ASN A 177 0.20 -9.00 19.12
N ILE A 178 1.18 -8.65 19.95
CA ILE A 178 0.95 -7.95 21.23
C ILE A 178 0.33 -6.56 20.96
N VAL A 179 0.85 -5.82 19.97
CA VAL A 179 0.30 -4.52 19.58
C VAL A 179 -1.15 -4.69 19.10
N HIS A 180 -1.41 -5.66 18.22
CA HIS A 180 -2.75 -5.95 17.71
C HIS A 180 -3.74 -6.30 18.84
N GLN A 181 -3.31 -7.16 19.78
CA GLN A 181 -4.10 -7.54 20.95
C GLN A 181 -4.50 -6.31 21.78
N ALA A 182 -3.56 -5.37 22.00
CA ALA A 182 -3.85 -4.14 22.74
C ALA A 182 -4.90 -3.29 22.02
N ASP A 183 -4.78 -3.11 20.71
CA ASP A 183 -5.74 -2.33 19.92
C ASP A 183 -7.16 -2.93 19.98
N VAL A 184 -7.26 -4.26 19.86
CA VAL A 184 -8.52 -4.99 19.98
C VAL A 184 -9.14 -4.81 21.37
N GLU A 185 -8.36 -4.96 22.44
CA GLU A 185 -8.85 -4.77 23.81
C GLU A 185 -9.32 -3.33 24.07
N ILE A 186 -8.55 -2.33 23.62
CA ILE A 186 -8.91 -0.92 23.75
C ILE A 186 -10.21 -0.64 23.01
N SER A 187 -10.35 -1.18 21.79
CA SER A 187 -11.54 -1.04 20.97
C SER A 187 -12.78 -1.68 21.61
N ILE A 188 -12.64 -2.85 22.23
CA ILE A 188 -13.71 -3.50 22.98
C ILE A 188 -14.13 -2.63 24.17
N ARG A 189 -13.17 -2.15 24.98
CA ARG A 189 -13.45 -1.31 26.15
C ARG A 189 -14.17 -0.02 25.77
N LYS A 190 -13.77 0.64 24.67
CA LYS A 190 -14.44 1.84 24.14
C LYS A 190 -15.89 1.61 23.72
N ARG A 191 -16.24 0.40 23.25
CA ARG A 191 -17.61 0.06 22.85
C ARG A 191 -18.52 -0.29 24.03
N SER A 192 -17.93 -0.66 25.17
CA SER A 192 -18.65 -1.03 26.40
C SER A 192 -18.91 0.14 27.36
N THR A 193 -18.29 1.30 27.12
CA THR A 193 -18.54 2.59 27.79
C THR A 193 -19.41 3.48 26.93
#